data_AF-A0A8S1QP82-F1
#
_entry.id   AF-A0A8S1QP82-F1
#
_cell.length_a   1.000
_cell.length_b   1.000
_cell.length_c   1.000
_cell.angle_alpha   90.00
_cell.angle_beta   90.00
_cell.angle_gamma   90.00
#
_symmetry.space_group_name_H-M   'P 1'
#
loop_
_entity.id
_entity.type
_entity.pdbx_description
1 polymer ?
#
loop_
_entity_poly.entity_id
_entity_poly.type
_entity_poly.pdbx_seq_one_letter_code
_entity_poly.pdbx_strand_id
1 'polypeptide(L)'
;MILDHNFDSMIILLQGTSMTTAMQFGNTIFSVILYIIPSVPFYIIAHEEYYTHEMNLPVINAASEGTISVAVVFAATAYYGCDMWVQKLPWFFNYQINQFVMLMFITSLIIIMPAVFLKIKKFTSITSLLKQLRYFFLFNIVILYSIIFSQSNVIQNHVRAYMYTVGFTMSKAVGVVALNHVSNQKLPEYQNSIYIYVIIFLNTISGQILGQTIINEGFLIQFAATASFLIHIHFLYNVARQISEALNIKIFQINSINK
;
A
#
# COMPACT_ATOMS: atom_id res chain seq x y z
N MET A 1 -8.09 16.98 -4.21
CA MET A 1 -8.09 16.30 -2.90
C MET A 1 -8.47 14.83 -2.99
N ILE A 2 -9.71 14.42 -3.33
CA ILE A 2 -10.10 12.99 -3.34
C ILE A 2 -9.23 12.15 -4.30
N LEU A 3 -9.07 12.61 -5.54
CA LEU A 3 -8.23 11.92 -6.51
C LEU A 3 -6.74 12.03 -6.19
N ASP A 4 -6.33 13.09 -5.47
CA ASP A 4 -4.95 13.36 -5.11
C ASP A 4 -4.39 12.27 -4.19
N HIS A 5 -5.07 12.00 -3.06
CA HIS A 5 -4.68 10.91 -2.14
C HIS A 5 -4.70 9.52 -2.78
N ASN A 6 -5.56 9.30 -3.78
CA ASN A 6 -5.55 8.06 -4.56
C ASN A 6 -4.28 7.95 -5.42
N PHE A 7 -3.91 9.02 -6.14
CA PHE A 7 -2.70 9.02 -6.95
C PHE A 7 -1.45 8.94 -6.09
N ASP A 8 -1.41 9.61 -4.93
CA ASP A 8 -0.30 9.51 -3.98
C ASP A 8 -0.09 8.09 -3.47
N SER A 9 -1.16 7.38 -3.11
CA SER A 9 -1.05 5.95 -2.73
C SER A 9 -0.59 5.06 -3.88
N MET A 10 -0.96 5.37 -5.12
CA MET A 10 -0.45 4.65 -6.29
C MET A 10 1.04 4.94 -6.53
N ILE A 11 1.48 6.19 -6.28
CA ILE A 11 2.90 6.56 -6.31
C ILE A 11 3.68 5.75 -5.26
N ILE A 12 3.14 5.53 -4.07
CA ILE A 12 3.78 4.66 -3.05
C ILE A 12 3.97 3.23 -3.59
N LEU A 13 2.99 2.67 -4.31
CA LEU A 13 3.15 1.35 -4.95
C LEU A 13 4.27 1.35 -6.01
N LEU A 14 4.28 2.35 -6.90
CA LEU A 14 5.28 2.47 -7.96
C LEU A 14 6.68 2.72 -7.40
N GLN A 15 6.81 3.57 -6.40
CA GLN A 15 8.05 3.81 -5.67
C GLN A 15 8.50 2.56 -4.93
N GLY A 16 7.61 1.86 -4.23
CA GLY A 16 7.94 0.61 -3.53
C GLY A 16 8.49 -0.45 -4.48
N THR A 17 7.80 -0.71 -5.61
CA THR A 17 8.28 -1.67 -6.63
C THR A 17 9.60 -1.26 -7.28
N SER A 18 9.78 0.03 -7.54
CA SER A 18 11.03 0.57 -8.11
C SER A 18 12.18 0.50 -7.11
N MET A 19 11.93 0.82 -5.84
CA MET A 19 12.90 0.78 -4.76
C MET A 19 13.34 -0.65 -4.46
N THR A 20 12.41 -1.62 -4.43
CA THR A 20 12.72 -3.04 -4.34
C THR A 20 13.71 -3.48 -5.41
N THR A 21 13.52 -2.99 -6.64
CA THR A 21 14.39 -3.31 -7.78
C THR A 21 15.75 -2.65 -7.64
N ALA A 22 15.79 -1.36 -7.29
CA ALA A 22 17.03 -0.60 -7.10
C ALA A 22 17.90 -1.18 -5.96
N MET A 23 17.27 -1.53 -4.83
CA MET A 23 17.94 -2.07 -3.64
C MET A 23 18.22 -3.59 -3.71
N GLN A 24 17.95 -4.22 -4.84
CA GLN A 24 18.18 -5.66 -5.08
C GLN A 24 17.55 -6.60 -4.02
N PHE A 25 16.33 -6.33 -3.55
CA PHE A 25 15.64 -7.25 -2.63
C PHE A 25 15.16 -8.56 -3.30
N GLY A 26 15.15 -8.59 -4.64
CA GLY A 26 14.77 -9.76 -5.43
C GLY A 26 13.32 -10.19 -5.22
N ASN A 27 13.06 -11.49 -5.40
CA ASN A 27 11.72 -12.08 -5.26
C ASN A 27 11.53 -12.65 -3.86
N THR A 28 11.66 -11.79 -2.85
CA THR A 28 11.61 -12.17 -1.43
C THR A 28 10.47 -11.47 -0.70
N ILE A 29 10.15 -11.94 0.51
CA ILE A 29 9.15 -11.30 1.38
C ILE A 29 9.50 -9.84 1.70
N PHE A 30 10.80 -9.51 1.75
CA PHE A 30 11.29 -8.15 2.00
C PHE A 30 10.84 -7.15 0.94
N SER A 31 10.66 -7.60 -0.30
CA SER A 31 10.11 -6.79 -1.39
C SER A 31 8.70 -6.30 -1.08
N VAL A 32 7.85 -7.18 -0.54
CA VAL A 32 6.49 -6.85 -0.13
C VAL A 32 6.49 -5.98 1.13
N ILE A 33 7.35 -6.31 2.10
CA ILE A 33 7.49 -5.52 3.34
C ILE A 33 7.95 -4.08 3.03
N LEU A 34 8.89 -3.90 2.11
CA LEU A 34 9.39 -2.58 1.72
C LEU A 34 8.28 -1.67 1.18
N TYR A 35 7.28 -2.23 0.51
CA TYR A 35 6.06 -1.51 0.13
C TYR A 35 5.11 -1.26 1.33
N ILE A 36 4.96 -2.24 2.23
CA ILE A 36 4.05 -2.11 3.38
C ILE A 36 4.50 -0.97 4.30
N ILE A 37 5.81 -0.80 4.51
CA ILE A 37 6.43 0.22 5.35
C ILE A 37 5.82 1.63 5.10
N PRO A 38 5.91 2.24 3.90
CA PRO A 38 5.31 3.54 3.64
C PRO A 38 3.78 3.52 3.55
N SER A 39 3.15 2.37 3.28
CA SER A 39 1.68 2.29 3.20
C SER A 39 0.98 2.43 4.56
N VAL A 40 1.59 1.93 5.65
CA VAL A 40 1.05 2.02 7.01
C VAL A 40 0.86 3.46 7.48
N PRO A 41 1.90 4.33 7.51
CA PRO A 41 1.75 5.71 7.96
C PRO A 41 0.80 6.47 7.04
N PHE A 42 0.85 6.22 5.73
CA PHE A 42 -0.02 6.90 4.77
C PHE A 42 -1.49 6.59 5.01
N TYR A 43 -1.85 5.32 5.26
CA TYR A 43 -3.23 4.94 5.58
C TYR A 43 -3.71 5.56 6.90
N ILE A 44 -2.85 5.60 7.91
CA ILE A 44 -3.19 6.17 9.23
C ILE A 44 -3.35 7.70 9.13
N ILE A 45 -2.50 8.39 8.39
CA ILE A 45 -2.62 9.85 8.17
C ILE A 45 -3.91 10.17 7.40
N ALA A 46 -4.30 9.36 6.42
CA ALA A 46 -5.61 9.53 5.76
C ALA A 46 -6.79 9.40 6.75
N HIS A 47 -6.68 8.53 7.76
CA HIS A 47 -7.67 8.43 8.83
C HIS A 47 -7.57 9.60 9.81
N GLU A 48 -6.36 10.10 10.08
CA GLU A 48 -6.15 11.31 10.88
C GLU A 48 -6.94 12.47 10.29
N GLU A 49 -6.75 12.76 9.00
CA GLU A 49 -7.48 13.82 8.30
C GLU A 49 -9.00 13.60 8.33
N TYR A 50 -9.45 12.35 8.15
CA TYR A 50 -10.87 12.01 8.28
C TYR A 50 -11.47 12.42 9.64
N TYR A 51 -10.71 12.25 10.75
CA TYR A 51 -11.18 12.57 12.10
C TYR A 51 -10.93 14.01 12.54
N THR A 52 -9.82 14.62 12.13
CA THR A 52 -9.45 15.99 12.51
C THR A 52 -10.12 17.04 11.62
N HIS A 53 -10.53 16.66 10.41
CA HIS A 53 -10.93 17.54 9.32
C HIS A 53 -9.87 18.57 8.89
N GLU A 54 -8.62 18.35 9.28
CA GLU A 54 -7.50 19.23 8.95
C GLU A 54 -6.26 18.39 8.62
N MET A 55 -5.66 18.68 7.47
CA MET A 55 -4.36 18.13 7.07
C MET A 55 -3.21 19.00 7.62
N ASN A 56 -3.02 18.96 8.94
CA ASN A 56 -1.90 19.64 9.59
C ASN A 56 -0.65 18.75 9.56
N LEU A 57 0.09 18.83 8.46
CA LEU A 57 1.38 18.17 8.31
C LEU A 57 2.44 18.87 9.18
N PRO A 58 3.11 18.16 10.10
CA PRO A 58 4.28 18.72 10.78
C PRO A 58 5.41 19.04 9.79
N VAL A 59 6.32 19.94 10.20
CA VAL A 59 7.49 20.33 9.38
C VAL A 59 8.28 19.11 8.92
N ILE A 60 8.44 18.12 9.81
CA ILE A 60 8.95 16.79 9.50
C ILE A 60 7.74 15.86 9.41
N ASN A 61 7.38 15.43 8.21
CA ASN A 61 6.24 14.54 7.96
C ASN A 61 6.63 13.34 7.11
N ALA A 62 5.89 12.24 7.26
CA ALA A 62 6.18 10.98 6.58
C ALA A 62 6.12 11.09 5.04
N ALA A 63 5.29 11.99 4.49
CA ALA A 63 5.13 12.15 3.04
C ALA A 63 6.36 12.83 2.40
N SER A 64 6.80 13.95 2.97
CA SER A 64 7.92 14.76 2.47
C SER A 64 9.25 14.03 2.70
N GLU A 65 9.49 13.58 3.93
CA GLU A 65 10.70 12.84 4.28
C GLU A 65 10.79 11.49 3.55
N GLY A 66 9.64 10.83 3.36
CA GLY A 66 9.55 9.60 2.58
C GLY A 66 9.97 9.81 1.12
N THR A 67 9.49 10.88 0.49
CA THR A 67 9.84 11.21 -0.90
C THR A 67 11.32 11.57 -1.04
N ILE A 68 11.88 12.35 -0.11
CA ILE A 68 13.31 12.66 -0.07
C ILE A 68 14.12 11.37 0.11
N SER A 69 13.71 10.47 1.00
CA SER A 69 14.39 9.19 1.23
C SER A 69 14.43 8.34 -0.04
N VAL A 70 13.32 8.29 -0.80
CA VAL A 70 13.27 7.61 -2.11
C VAL A 70 14.25 8.24 -3.10
N ALA A 71 14.30 9.57 -3.18
CA ALA A 71 15.23 10.28 -4.06
C ALA A 71 16.70 10.00 -3.69
N VAL A 72 17.03 9.98 -2.40
CA VAL A 72 18.38 9.64 -1.91
C VAL A 72 18.76 8.21 -2.28
N VAL A 73 17.85 7.24 -2.13
CA VAL A 73 18.09 5.84 -2.53
C VAL A 73 18.40 5.76 -4.02
N PHE A 74 17.62 6.43 -4.88
CA PHE A 74 17.89 6.42 -6.32
C PHE A 74 19.17 7.16 -6.70
N ALA A 75 19.47 8.30 -6.08
CA ALA A 75 20.72 9.02 -6.32
C ALA A 75 21.94 8.20 -5.90
N ALA A 76 21.88 7.55 -4.74
CA ALA A 76 22.94 6.66 -4.26
C ALA A 76 23.11 5.44 -5.19
N THR A 77 22.00 4.85 -5.66
CA THR A 77 22.03 3.76 -6.65
C THR A 77 22.66 4.21 -7.97
N ALA A 78 22.34 5.43 -8.43
CA ALA A 78 22.88 5.97 -9.67
C ALA A 78 24.39 6.27 -9.57
N TYR A 79 24.87 6.72 -8.41
CA TYR A 79 26.27 7.08 -8.21
C TYR A 79 27.16 5.88 -7.90
N TYR A 80 26.75 4.99 -6.99
CA TYR A 80 27.56 3.85 -6.54
C TYR A 80 27.28 2.54 -7.29
N GLY A 81 26.22 2.51 -8.10
CA GLY A 81 25.73 1.31 -8.76
C GLY A 81 24.84 0.45 -7.86
N CYS A 82 24.09 -0.46 -8.47
CA CYS A 82 23.16 -1.33 -7.75
C CYS A 82 23.87 -2.29 -6.79
N ASP A 83 25.12 -2.70 -7.07
CA ASP A 83 25.83 -3.72 -6.30
C ASP A 83 26.19 -3.27 -4.88
N MET A 84 26.20 -1.96 -4.62
CA MET A 84 26.36 -1.41 -3.29
C MET A 84 25.35 -2.03 -2.30
N TRP A 85 24.10 -2.20 -2.72
CA TRP A 85 23.01 -2.61 -1.83
C TRP A 85 23.19 -4.02 -1.23
N VAL A 86 23.90 -4.90 -1.93
CA VAL A 86 24.17 -6.28 -1.49
C VAL A 86 25.50 -6.42 -0.73
N GLN A 87 26.29 -5.35 -0.64
CA GLN A 87 27.51 -5.34 0.16
C GLN A 87 27.17 -5.51 1.65
N LYS A 88 28.01 -6.25 2.37
CA LYS A 88 27.85 -6.47 3.81
C LYS A 88 28.51 -5.35 4.59
N LEU A 89 27.90 -4.95 5.69
CA LEU A 89 28.44 -3.99 6.64
C LEU A 89 29.16 -4.73 7.78
N PRO A 90 30.50 -4.78 7.81
CA PRO A 90 31.23 -5.55 8.82
C PRO A 90 31.00 -5.06 10.25
N TRP A 91 30.71 -3.76 10.39
CA TRP A 91 30.43 -3.10 11.66
C TRP A 91 28.97 -3.28 12.14
N PHE A 92 28.09 -3.87 11.33
CA PHE A 92 26.68 -4.08 11.66
C PHE A 92 26.25 -5.53 11.42
N PHE A 93 26.77 -6.45 12.22
CA PHE A 93 26.44 -7.89 12.19
C PHE A 93 26.54 -8.55 10.81
N ASN A 94 27.35 -8.01 9.88
CA ASN A 94 27.44 -8.47 8.49
C ASN A 94 26.11 -8.44 7.71
N TYR A 95 25.15 -7.59 8.11
CA TYR A 95 23.93 -7.34 7.33
C TYR A 95 24.27 -6.66 5.99
N GLN A 96 23.44 -6.92 4.98
CA GLN A 96 23.52 -6.20 3.71
C GLN A 96 23.03 -4.75 3.86
N ILE A 97 23.54 -3.83 3.05
CA ILE A 97 23.15 -2.41 3.08
C ILE A 97 21.64 -2.25 2.85
N ASN A 98 21.03 -3.03 1.94
CA ASN A 98 19.59 -2.99 1.71
C ASN A 98 18.78 -3.34 2.98
N GLN A 99 19.15 -4.39 3.70
CA GLN A 99 18.53 -4.83 4.95
C GLN A 99 18.70 -3.79 6.06
N PHE A 100 19.88 -3.17 6.13
CA PHE A 100 20.14 -2.08 7.06
C PHE A 100 19.23 -0.87 6.80
N VAL A 101 19.10 -0.43 5.54
CA VAL A 101 18.23 0.70 5.18
C VAL A 101 16.75 0.37 5.42
N MET A 102 16.31 -0.86 5.13
CA MET A 102 14.95 -1.28 5.49
C MET A 102 14.71 -1.24 7.00
N LEU A 103 15.69 -1.64 7.82
CA LEU A 103 15.60 -1.53 9.27
C LEU A 103 15.49 -0.07 9.72
N MET A 104 16.24 0.86 9.10
CA MET A 104 16.10 2.30 9.35
C MET A 104 14.69 2.82 9.02
N PHE A 105 14.09 2.35 7.91
CA PHE A 105 12.72 2.72 7.60
C PHE A 105 11.74 2.17 8.65
N ILE A 106 11.88 0.91 9.08
CA ILE A 106 11.03 0.32 10.13
C ILE A 106 11.17 1.10 11.44
N THR A 107 12.39 1.44 11.86
CA THR A 107 12.61 2.18 13.11
C THR A 107 12.02 3.59 13.03
N SER A 108 12.13 4.27 11.88
CA SER A 108 11.50 5.58 11.67
C SER A 108 9.98 5.53 11.85
N LEU A 109 9.32 4.48 11.36
CA LEU A 109 7.88 4.29 11.55
C LEU A 109 7.52 4.13 13.02
N ILE A 110 8.26 3.31 13.76
CA ILE A 110 8.00 3.06 15.19
C ILE A 110 8.13 4.36 16.00
N ILE A 111 9.06 5.23 15.62
CA ILE A 111 9.28 6.52 16.28
C ILE A 111 8.15 7.52 15.96
N ILE A 112 7.70 7.60 14.70
CA ILE A 112 6.75 8.63 14.24
C ILE A 112 5.30 8.27 14.60
N MET A 113 4.90 7.00 14.47
CA MET A 113 3.49 6.58 14.60
C MET A 113 2.82 6.92 15.94
N PRO A 114 3.46 6.78 17.11
CA PRO A 114 2.83 7.13 18.39
C PRO A 114 2.30 8.57 18.44
N ALA A 115 3.02 9.53 17.84
CA ALA A 115 2.59 10.93 17.81
C ALA A 115 1.29 11.11 17.01
N VAL A 116 1.17 10.42 15.87
CA VAL A 116 -0.05 10.43 15.03
C VAL A 116 -1.23 9.82 15.78
N PHE A 117 -1.04 8.67 16.44
CA PHE A 117 -2.08 8.04 17.25
C PHE A 117 -2.56 8.93 18.40
N LEU A 118 -1.64 9.63 19.09
CA LEU A 118 -2.00 10.56 20.17
C LEU A 118 -2.82 11.74 19.65
N LYS A 119 -2.57 12.21 18.42
CA LYS A 119 -3.37 13.27 17.78
C LYS A 119 -4.78 12.78 17.46
N ILE A 120 -4.92 11.59 16.85
CA ILE A 120 -6.22 10.98 16.52
C ILE A 120 -7.06 10.73 17.79
N LYS A 121 -6.41 10.29 18.88
CA LYS A 121 -7.08 9.99 20.17
C LYS A 121 -7.84 11.19 20.77
N LYS A 122 -7.50 12.42 20.37
CA LYS A 122 -8.22 13.63 20.80
C LYS A 122 -9.63 13.72 20.18
N PHE A 123 -9.86 13.06 19.04
CA PHE A 123 -11.10 13.15 18.27
C PHE A 123 -11.91 11.85 18.28
N THR A 124 -11.25 10.70 18.47
CA THR A 124 -11.94 9.40 18.51
C THR A 124 -11.30 8.43 19.50
N SER A 125 -12.07 7.40 19.90
CA SER A 125 -11.54 6.32 20.71
C SER A 125 -10.61 5.42 19.89
N ILE A 126 -9.57 4.90 20.53
CA ILE A 126 -8.62 3.98 19.87
C ILE A 126 -9.31 2.73 19.33
N THR A 127 -10.38 2.28 19.99
CA THR A 127 -11.17 1.12 19.57
C THR A 127 -11.93 1.38 18.27
N SER A 128 -12.44 2.60 18.09
CA SER A 128 -13.08 3.04 16.84
C SER A 128 -12.07 3.09 15.70
N LEU A 129 -10.91 3.69 15.93
CA LEU A 129 -9.82 3.73 14.94
C LEU A 129 -9.38 2.32 14.54
N LEU A 130 -9.12 1.42 15.49
CA LEU A 130 -8.71 0.05 15.19
C LEU A 130 -9.78 -0.72 14.38
N LYS A 131 -11.07 -0.45 14.63
CA LYS A 131 -12.15 -1.02 13.80
C LYS A 131 -12.09 -0.53 12.36
N GLN A 132 -11.72 0.72 12.11
CA GLN A 132 -11.56 1.24 10.74
C GLN A 132 -10.30 0.72 10.05
N LEU A 133 -9.21 0.55 10.81
CA LEU A 133 -7.95 0.01 10.31
C LEU A 133 -7.98 -1.51 10.03
N ARG A 134 -9.01 -2.23 10.52
CA ARG A 134 -9.09 -3.70 10.41
C ARG A 134 -9.01 -4.20 8.96
N TYR A 135 -9.60 -3.47 8.02
CA TYR A 135 -9.57 -3.84 6.60
C TYR A 135 -8.14 -3.83 6.07
N PHE A 136 -7.38 -2.78 6.43
CA PHE A 136 -5.98 -2.63 6.07
C PHE A 136 -5.10 -3.73 6.67
N PHE A 137 -5.26 -4.01 7.96
CA PHE A 137 -4.49 -5.08 8.60
C PHE A 137 -4.86 -6.45 8.02
N LEU A 138 -6.14 -6.72 7.76
CA LEU A 138 -6.60 -7.99 7.22
C LEU A 138 -5.92 -8.32 5.89
N PHE A 139 -5.97 -7.41 4.90
CA PHE A 139 -5.41 -7.74 3.59
C PHE A 139 -3.88 -7.88 3.61
N ASN A 140 -3.17 -7.08 4.42
CA ASN A 140 -1.72 -7.18 4.56
C ASN A 140 -1.31 -8.48 5.27
N ILE A 141 -1.98 -8.82 6.37
CA ILE A 141 -1.72 -10.05 7.13
C ILE A 141 -2.00 -11.27 6.25
N VAL A 142 -3.12 -11.31 5.52
CA VAL A 142 -3.43 -12.41 4.61
C VAL A 142 -2.36 -12.58 3.54
N ILE A 143 -1.85 -11.50 2.96
CA ILE A 143 -0.81 -11.58 1.94
C ILE A 143 0.51 -12.08 2.54
N LEU A 144 0.96 -11.52 3.66
CA LEU A 144 2.16 -11.99 4.35
C LEU A 144 2.03 -13.46 4.78
N TYR A 145 0.87 -13.85 5.30
CA TYR A 145 0.55 -15.24 5.64
C TYR A 145 0.65 -16.15 4.43
N SER A 146 0.04 -15.76 3.30
CA SER A 146 0.11 -16.54 2.06
C SER A 146 1.53 -16.71 1.54
N ILE A 147 2.42 -15.73 1.76
CA ILE A 147 3.84 -15.81 1.36
C ILE A 147 4.60 -16.77 2.28
N ILE A 148 4.44 -16.63 3.60
CA ILE A 148 5.18 -17.42 4.60
C ILE A 148 4.78 -18.90 4.54
N PHE A 149 3.50 -19.16 4.28
CA PHE A 149 2.91 -20.50 4.34
C PHE A 149 2.55 -21.08 2.98
N SER A 150 2.98 -20.47 1.88
CA SER A 150 2.82 -21.03 0.53
C SER A 150 3.59 -22.33 0.41
N GLN A 151 2.93 -23.38 -0.06
CA GLN A 151 3.57 -24.69 -0.29
C GLN A 151 4.45 -24.67 -1.53
N SER A 152 4.03 -23.93 -2.56
CA SER A 152 4.72 -23.88 -3.85
C SER A 152 5.71 -22.71 -3.96
N ASN A 153 5.92 -21.96 -2.86
CA ASN A 153 6.81 -20.80 -2.76
C ASN A 153 6.62 -19.79 -3.91
N VAL A 154 5.36 -19.44 -4.18
CA VAL A 154 4.92 -18.63 -5.33
C VAL A 154 5.60 -17.26 -5.43
N ILE A 155 6.05 -16.71 -4.31
CA ILE A 155 6.72 -15.42 -4.28
C ILE A 155 7.93 -15.36 -5.20
N GLN A 156 8.65 -16.48 -5.40
CA GLN A 156 9.84 -16.54 -6.25
C GLN A 156 9.55 -16.13 -7.71
N ASN A 157 8.34 -16.36 -8.21
CA ASN A 157 7.96 -16.07 -9.60
C ASN A 157 6.94 -14.93 -9.71
N HIS A 158 6.22 -14.62 -8.61
CA HIS A 158 5.07 -13.72 -8.64
C HIS A 158 5.12 -12.60 -7.59
N VAL A 159 6.31 -12.20 -7.12
CA VAL A 159 6.44 -11.11 -6.12
C VAL A 159 5.70 -9.82 -6.53
N ARG A 160 5.76 -9.45 -7.81
CA ARG A 160 5.07 -8.24 -8.32
C ARG A 160 3.55 -8.38 -8.25
N ALA A 161 3.01 -9.58 -8.46
CA ALA A 161 1.58 -9.82 -8.33
C ALA A 161 1.11 -9.60 -6.88
N TYR A 162 1.90 -10.03 -5.88
CA TYR A 162 1.63 -9.71 -4.48
C TYR A 162 1.64 -8.20 -4.23
N MET A 163 2.68 -7.50 -4.69
CA MET A 163 2.80 -6.05 -4.51
C MET A 163 1.63 -5.30 -5.17
N TYR A 164 1.25 -5.64 -6.41
CA TYR A 164 0.12 -5.03 -7.10
C TYR A 164 -1.22 -5.34 -6.44
N THR A 165 -1.42 -6.58 -5.97
CA THR A 165 -2.64 -6.96 -5.25
C THR A 165 -2.85 -6.09 -4.02
N VAL A 166 -1.80 -5.91 -3.19
CA VAL A 166 -1.86 -5.07 -1.99
C VAL A 166 -1.94 -3.59 -2.35
N GLY A 167 -1.14 -3.15 -3.32
CA GLY A 167 -1.04 -1.76 -3.75
C GLY A 167 -2.34 -1.16 -4.28
N PHE A 168 -2.98 -1.83 -5.23
CA PHE A 168 -4.23 -1.32 -5.80
C PHE A 168 -5.39 -1.37 -4.81
N THR A 169 -5.44 -2.40 -3.96
CA THR A 169 -6.42 -2.45 -2.86
C THR A 169 -6.20 -1.32 -1.87
N MET A 170 -4.96 -1.07 -1.49
CA MET A 170 -4.59 0.03 -0.59
C MET A 170 -4.95 1.38 -1.20
N SER A 171 -4.64 1.61 -2.47
CA SER A 171 -4.96 2.87 -3.15
C SER A 171 -6.47 3.14 -3.20
N LYS A 172 -7.27 2.12 -3.59
CA LYS A 172 -8.73 2.20 -3.47
C LYS A 172 -9.17 2.50 -2.03
N ALA A 173 -8.54 1.85 -1.03
CA ALA A 173 -8.95 2.03 0.35
C ALA A 173 -8.71 3.44 0.87
N VAL A 174 -7.55 4.04 0.56
CA VAL A 174 -7.31 5.45 0.82
C VAL A 174 -8.34 6.32 0.11
N GLY A 175 -8.66 6.01 -1.15
CA GLY A 175 -9.66 6.75 -1.90
C GLY A 175 -11.05 6.74 -1.27
N VAL A 176 -11.46 5.61 -0.72
CA VAL A 176 -12.70 5.51 0.05
C VAL A 176 -12.64 6.37 1.30
N VAL A 177 -11.49 6.43 1.99
CA VAL A 177 -11.32 7.32 3.16
C VAL A 177 -11.46 8.78 2.78
N ALA A 178 -10.72 9.21 1.75
CA ALA A 178 -10.76 10.59 1.26
C ALA A 178 -12.16 11.00 0.75
N LEU A 179 -12.86 10.09 0.05
CA LEU A 179 -14.21 10.34 -0.43
C LEU A 179 -15.21 10.53 0.71
N ASN A 180 -15.16 9.67 1.74
CA ASN A 180 -16.04 9.77 2.90
C ASN A 180 -15.73 10.99 3.76
N HIS A 181 -14.46 11.37 3.88
CA HIS A 181 -14.06 12.60 4.54
C HIS A 181 -14.68 13.83 3.85
N VAL A 182 -14.50 13.97 2.53
CA VAL A 182 -15.02 15.14 1.79
C VAL A 182 -16.56 15.14 1.71
N SER A 183 -17.17 13.96 1.64
CA SER A 183 -18.64 13.81 1.62
C SER A 183 -19.27 13.91 3.01
N ASN A 184 -18.46 14.03 4.06
CA ASN A 184 -18.88 13.98 5.47
C ASN A 184 -19.75 12.75 5.81
N GLN A 185 -19.40 11.60 5.22
CA GLN A 185 -20.09 10.33 5.38
C GLN A 185 -19.32 9.39 6.30
N LYS A 186 -20.04 8.46 6.94
CA LYS A 186 -19.42 7.45 7.79
C LYS A 186 -18.63 6.45 6.95
N LEU A 187 -17.39 6.18 7.37
CA LEU A 187 -16.55 5.18 6.71
C LEU A 187 -17.21 3.80 6.70
N PRO A 188 -17.20 3.11 5.55
CA PRO A 188 -17.69 1.75 5.48
C PRO A 188 -16.77 0.83 6.27
N GLU A 189 -17.40 -0.15 6.89
CA GLU A 189 -16.76 -1.07 7.81
C GLU A 189 -15.84 -2.09 7.09
N TYR A 190 -16.16 -2.42 5.85
CA TYR A 190 -15.37 -3.27 4.96
C TYR A 190 -15.64 -2.86 3.50
N GLN A 191 -14.77 -3.30 2.59
CA GLN A 191 -14.95 -3.10 1.16
C GLN A 191 -15.11 -4.44 0.45
N ASN A 192 -15.87 -4.46 -0.64
CA ASN A 192 -16.13 -5.68 -1.41
C ASN A 192 -14.84 -6.39 -1.90
N SER A 193 -13.71 -5.69 -2.02
CA SER A 193 -12.45 -6.34 -2.37
C SER A 193 -11.94 -7.32 -1.30
N ILE A 194 -12.57 -7.37 -0.11
CA ILE A 194 -12.25 -8.34 0.96
C ILE A 194 -12.40 -9.80 0.50
N TYR A 195 -13.32 -10.09 -0.42
CA TYR A 195 -13.56 -11.46 -0.89
C TYR A 195 -12.35 -12.07 -1.58
N ILE A 196 -11.52 -11.26 -2.27
CA ILE A 196 -10.27 -11.72 -2.89
C ILE A 196 -9.33 -12.29 -1.82
N TYR A 197 -9.20 -11.57 -0.70
CA TYR A 197 -8.33 -11.97 0.42
C TYR A 197 -8.88 -13.19 1.16
N VAL A 198 -10.20 -13.29 1.32
CA VAL A 198 -10.81 -14.50 1.90
C VAL A 198 -10.48 -15.73 1.05
N ILE A 199 -10.57 -15.64 -0.27
CA ILE A 199 -10.23 -16.75 -1.18
C ILE A 199 -8.74 -17.11 -1.06
N ILE A 200 -7.84 -16.12 -1.07
CA ILE A 200 -6.40 -16.35 -0.88
C ILE A 200 -6.13 -17.06 0.45
N PHE A 201 -6.72 -16.57 1.54
CA PHE A 201 -6.55 -17.13 2.87
C PHE A 201 -7.03 -18.59 2.95
N LEU A 202 -8.24 -18.86 2.45
CA LEU A 202 -8.80 -20.22 2.42
C LEU A 202 -7.96 -21.15 1.54
N ASN A 203 -7.43 -20.66 0.42
CA ASN A 203 -6.57 -21.47 -0.45
C ASN A 203 -5.25 -21.84 0.25
N THR A 204 -4.61 -20.89 0.94
CA THR A 204 -3.39 -21.16 1.72
C THR A 204 -3.66 -22.15 2.85
N ILE A 205 -4.74 -21.98 3.61
CA ILE A 205 -5.15 -22.94 4.66
C ILE A 205 -5.42 -24.32 4.08
N SER A 206 -6.11 -24.38 2.93
CA SER A 206 -6.40 -25.66 2.28
C SER A 206 -5.12 -26.41 1.91
N GLY A 207 -4.09 -25.69 1.44
CA GLY A 207 -2.76 -26.24 1.24
C GLY A 207 -2.23 -26.88 2.50
N GLN A 208 -2.18 -26.13 3.61
CA GLN A 208 -1.65 -26.63 4.88
C GLN A 208 -2.37 -27.88 5.41
N ILE A 209 -3.69 -27.93 5.30
CA ILE A 209 -4.50 -29.03 5.85
C ILE A 209 -4.48 -30.26 4.92
N LEU A 210 -4.63 -30.05 3.61
CA LEU A 210 -4.80 -31.13 2.63
C LEU A 210 -3.48 -31.57 1.99
N GLY A 211 -2.38 -30.86 2.24
CA GLY A 211 -1.10 -31.08 1.56
C GLY A 211 -1.08 -30.61 0.10
N GLN A 212 -2.20 -30.09 -0.40
CA GLN A 212 -2.36 -29.57 -1.75
C GLN A 212 -3.30 -28.38 -1.76
N THR A 213 -2.99 -27.38 -2.57
CA THR A 213 -3.83 -26.18 -2.71
C THR A 213 -4.98 -26.45 -3.68
N ILE A 214 -6.20 -26.01 -3.32
CA ILE A 214 -7.40 -26.19 -4.16
C ILE A 214 -7.23 -25.49 -5.52
N ILE A 215 -6.69 -24.28 -5.50
CA ILE A 215 -6.40 -23.46 -6.67
C ILE A 215 -4.88 -23.27 -6.73
N ASN A 216 -4.33 -23.33 -7.95
CA ASN A 216 -2.92 -23.00 -8.17
C ASN A 216 -2.62 -21.58 -7.64
N GLU A 217 -1.71 -21.49 -6.67
CA GLU A 217 -1.38 -20.25 -5.95
C GLU A 217 -0.87 -19.14 -6.89
N GLY A 218 -0.08 -19.50 -7.92
CA GLY A 218 0.47 -18.54 -8.90
C GLY A 218 -0.61 -17.92 -9.77
N PHE A 219 -1.53 -18.74 -10.27
CA PHE A 219 -2.70 -18.26 -11.00
C PHE A 219 -3.60 -17.41 -10.10
N LEU A 220 -3.84 -17.85 -8.86
CA LEU A 220 -4.69 -17.14 -7.91
C LEU A 220 -4.17 -15.74 -7.61
N ILE A 221 -2.85 -15.57 -7.39
CA ILE A 221 -2.29 -14.26 -7.09
C ILE A 221 -2.23 -13.35 -8.33
N GLN A 222 -2.02 -13.89 -9.52
CA GLN A 222 -2.10 -13.11 -10.77
C GLN A 222 -3.53 -12.63 -11.04
N PHE A 223 -4.50 -13.51 -10.82
CA PHE A 223 -5.92 -13.16 -10.87
C PHE A 223 -6.24 -12.05 -9.86
N ALA A 224 -5.79 -12.21 -8.61
CA ALA A 224 -5.98 -11.20 -7.57
C ALA A 224 -5.37 -9.84 -7.95
N ALA A 225 -4.15 -9.82 -8.50
CA ALA A 225 -3.48 -8.60 -8.95
C ALA A 225 -4.28 -7.89 -10.05
N THR A 226 -4.73 -8.66 -11.04
CA THR A 226 -5.52 -8.15 -12.18
C THR A 226 -6.89 -7.65 -11.71
N ALA A 227 -7.57 -8.41 -10.86
CA ALA A 227 -8.85 -8.04 -10.28
C ALA A 227 -8.72 -6.76 -9.43
N SER A 228 -7.71 -6.66 -8.56
CA SER A 228 -7.45 -5.46 -7.76
C SER A 228 -7.20 -4.23 -8.63
N PHE A 229 -6.45 -4.37 -9.73
CA PHE A 229 -6.24 -3.29 -10.69
C PHE A 229 -7.56 -2.85 -11.35
N LEU A 230 -8.34 -3.79 -11.88
CA LEU A 230 -9.62 -3.48 -12.54
C LEU A 230 -10.63 -2.85 -11.56
N ILE A 231 -10.71 -3.37 -10.34
CA ILE A 231 -11.56 -2.81 -9.27
C ILE A 231 -11.14 -1.38 -8.93
N HIS A 232 -9.83 -1.11 -8.90
CA HIS A 232 -9.30 0.23 -8.66
C HIS A 232 -9.62 1.19 -9.81
N ILE A 233 -9.41 0.78 -11.07
CA ILE A 233 -9.79 1.59 -12.25
C ILE A 233 -11.30 1.86 -12.28
N HIS A 234 -12.12 0.86 -12.00
CA HIS A 234 -13.57 1.02 -11.91
C HIS A 234 -13.97 2.03 -10.83
N PHE A 235 -13.32 1.98 -9.66
CA PHE A 235 -13.52 2.95 -8.60
C PHE A 235 -13.15 4.38 -9.05
N LEU A 236 -11.96 4.57 -9.62
CA LEU A 236 -11.51 5.87 -10.11
C LEU A 236 -12.43 6.44 -11.19
N TYR A 237 -12.83 5.60 -12.16
CA TYR A 237 -13.75 5.99 -13.22
C TYR A 237 -15.09 6.49 -12.65
N ASN A 238 -15.67 5.76 -11.71
CA ASN A 238 -16.95 6.15 -11.09
C ASN A 238 -16.82 7.46 -10.29
N VAL A 239 -15.76 7.61 -9.51
CA VAL A 239 -15.52 8.85 -8.74
C VAL A 239 -15.30 10.04 -9.66
N ALA A 240 -14.45 9.89 -10.68
CA ALA A 240 -14.20 10.94 -11.66
C ALA A 240 -15.48 11.33 -12.40
N ARG A 241 -16.31 10.35 -12.79
CA ARG A 241 -17.59 10.60 -13.46
C ARG A 241 -18.58 11.33 -12.54
N GLN A 242 -18.72 10.91 -11.29
CA GLN A 242 -19.62 11.58 -10.34
C GLN A 242 -19.19 13.02 -10.07
N ILE A 243 -17.89 13.28 -9.93
CA ILE A 243 -17.36 14.64 -9.76
C ILE A 243 -17.60 15.48 -11.03
N SER A 244 -17.36 14.88 -12.21
CA SER A 244 -17.62 15.48 -13.53
C SER A 244 -19.09 15.91 -13.68
N GLU A 245 -20.02 15.01 -13.34
CA GLU A 245 -21.46 15.26 -13.37
C GLU A 245 -21.87 16.34 -12.36
N ALA A 246 -21.36 16.28 -11.13
CA ALA A 246 -21.68 17.25 -10.08
C ALA A 246 -21.16 18.67 -10.36
N LEU A 247 -19.97 18.78 -10.96
CA LEU A 247 -19.35 20.06 -11.31
C LEU A 247 -19.69 20.54 -12.73
N ASN A 248 -20.44 19.74 -13.50
CA ASN A 248 -20.73 19.97 -14.92
C ASN A 248 -19.47 20.21 -15.77
N ILE A 249 -18.37 19.51 -15.43
CA ILE A 249 -17.10 19.55 -16.15
C ILE A 249 -17.03 18.30 -17.01
N LYS A 250 -16.78 18.42 -18.31
CA LYS A 250 -16.58 17.26 -19.18
C LYS A 250 -15.21 16.64 -18.89
N ILE A 251 -15.20 15.41 -18.38
CA ILE A 251 -13.99 14.60 -18.23
C ILE A 251 -14.06 13.47 -19.26
N PHE A 252 -12.96 13.24 -19.98
CA PHE A 252 -12.87 12.25 -21.08
C PHE A 252 -13.77 12.52 -22.31
N GLN A 253 -14.27 13.75 -22.48
CA GLN A 253 -14.99 14.18 -23.67
C GLN A 253 -14.36 15.46 -24.23
N ILE A 254 -14.11 15.50 -25.54
CA ILE A 254 -13.66 16.70 -26.25
C ILE A 254 -14.89 17.52 -26.60
N ASN A 255 -14.85 18.85 -26.41
CA ASN A 255 -15.91 19.71 -26.93
C ASN A 255 -15.96 19.54 -28.45
N SER A 256 -17.09 19.07 -28.98
CA SER A 256 -17.36 19.24 -30.40
C SER A 256 -17.42 20.74 -30.64
N ILE A 257 -16.41 21.27 -31.31
CA ILE A 257 -16.47 22.60 -31.88
C ILE A 257 -17.55 22.48 -32.96
N ASN A 258 -18.76 22.94 -32.66
CA ASN A 258 -19.78 23.12 -33.67
C ASN A 258 -19.20 24.12 -34.68
N LYS A 259 -18.79 23.61 -35.84
CA LYS A 259 -18.55 24.41 -37.05
C LYS A 259 -19.88 24.63 -37.75
#